data_AF-A0A1C5FJX4-F1
#
_entry.id   AF-A0A1C5FJX4-F1
#
_cell.length_a   1.000
_cell.length_b   1.000
_cell.length_c   1.000
_cell.angle_alpha   90.00
_cell.angle_beta   90.00
_cell.angle_gamma   90.00
#
_symmetry.space_group_name_H-M   'P 1'
#
loop_
_entity.id
_entity.type
_entity.pdbx_description
1 polymer ?
#
loop_
_entity_poly.entity_id
_entity_poly.type
_entity_poly.pdbx_seq_one_letter_code
_entity_poly.pdbx_strand_id
1 'polypeptide(L)' 'GGDAFLAAPAWLAAVLHRLVRRLGRRHVELPASVDARMHEEVLRRFHARSSYDLYDTTLAG' A
#
# COMPACT_ATOMS: atom_id res chain seq x y z
N GLY A 1 13.55 11.79 -6.86
CA GLY A 1 13.78 10.90 -5.71
C GLY A 1 12.76 9.78 -5.81
N GLY A 2 13.17 8.52 -5.66
CA GLY A 2 12.25 7.39 -5.75
C GLY A 2 11.22 7.39 -4.62
N ASP A 3 10.04 6.81 -4.87
CA ASP A 3 8.99 6.67 -3.87
C ASP A 3 9.47 5.74 -2.73
N ALA A 4 9.65 6.32 -1.54
CA ALA A 4 10.12 5.62 -0.34
C ALA A 4 9.14 4.57 0.19
N PHE A 5 7.85 4.71 -0.13
CA PHE A 5 6.83 3.70 0.16
C PHE A 5 7.00 2.51 -0.79
N LEU A 6 7.08 2.75 -2.09
CA LEU A 6 7.22 1.68 -3.09
C LEU A 6 8.56 0.95 -3.02
N ALA A 7 9.61 1.61 -2.53
CA ALA A 7 10.91 0.98 -2.27
C ALA A 7 10.89 -0.04 -1.11
N ALA A 8 9.89 0.00 -0.24
CA ALA A 8 9.77 -0.91 0.89
C ALA A 8 8.92 -2.14 0.55
N PRO A 9 9.25 -3.36 1.01
CA PRO A 9 8.51 -4.56 0.66
C PRO A 9 7.13 -4.67 1.32
N ALA A 10 6.80 -3.80 2.28
CA ALA A 10 5.58 -3.87 3.08
C ALA A 10 4.31 -3.83 2.21
N TRP A 11 4.27 -2.95 1.20
CA TRP A 11 3.12 -2.86 0.30
C TRP A 11 2.94 -4.13 -0.54
N LEU A 12 4.05 -4.71 -1.00
CA LEU A 12 4.03 -5.94 -1.79
C LEU A 12 3.53 -7.11 -0.94
N ALA A 13 3.99 -7.20 0.32
CA ALA A 13 3.50 -8.19 1.26
C ALA A 13 1.98 -8.08 1.49
N ALA A 14 1.47 -6.86 1.68
CA ALA A 14 0.03 -6.60 1.84
C ALA A 14 -0.78 -7.02 0.60
N VAL A 15 -0.29 -6.69 -0.61
CA VAL A 15 -0.94 -7.07 -1.87
C VAL A 15 -0.97 -8.59 -2.03
N LEU A 16 0.16 -9.27 -1.83
CA LEU A 16 0.24 -10.73 -1.96
C LEU A 16 -0.66 -11.44 -0.94
N HIS A 17 -0.66 -10.98 0.31
CA HIS A 17 -1.54 -11.51 1.35
C HIS A 17 -3.03 -11.37 0.97
N ARG A 18 -3.42 -10.21 0.43
CA ARG A 18 -4.79 -9.98 -0.07
C ARG A 18 -5.14 -10.88 -1.26
N LEU A 19 -4.21 -11.09 -2.19
CA LEU A 19 -4.40 -11.96 -3.36
C LEU A 19 -4.55 -13.43 -2.93
N VAL A 20 -3.68 -13.94 -2.06
CA VAL A 20 -3.76 -15.31 -1.52
C VAL A 20 -5.10 -15.55 -0.83
N ARG A 21 -5.54 -14.60 0.01
CA ARG A 21 -6.86 -14.68 0.66
C ARG A 21 -8.00 -14.69 -0.36
N ARG A 22 -7.93 -13.86 -1.40
CA ARG A 22 -8.95 -13.81 -2.46
C ARG A 22 -9.00 -15.10 -3.30
N LEU A 23 -7.88 -15.80 -3.42
CA LEU A 23 -7.81 -17.12 -4.07
C LEU A 23 -8.31 -18.27 -3.18
N GLY A 24 -8.86 -17.98 -1.99
CA GLY A 24 -9.36 -18.98 -1.06
C GLY A 24 -8.25 -19.85 -0.45
N ARG A 25 -6.99 -19.40 -0.53
CA ARG A 25 -5.85 -20.11 0.04
C ARG A 25 -5.65 -19.67 1.49
N ARG A 26 -5.16 -20.60 2.31
CA ARG A 26 -4.75 -20.29 3.67
C ARG A 26 -3.60 -19.29 3.62
N HIS A 27 -3.82 -18.10 4.17
CA HIS A 27 -2.81 -17.06 4.26
C HIS A 27 -2.09 -17.10 5.62
N VAL A 28 -0.86 -16.59 5.63
CA VAL A 28 -0.11 -16.27 6.84
C VAL A 28 -0.49 -14.86 7.28
N GLU A 29 -0.77 -14.68 8.56
CA GLU A 29 -1.00 -13.36 9.16
C GLU A 29 0.22 -12.46 8.96
N LEU A 30 -0.02 -11.23 8.52
CA LEU A 30 1.04 -10.25 8.37
C LEU A 30 1.32 -9.55 9.72
N PRO A 31 2.54 -9.03 9.93
CA PRO A 31 2.80 -8.14 11.05
C PRO A 31 1.88 -6.92 11.00
N ALA A 32 1.33 -6.51 12.14
CA ALA A 32 0.45 -5.33 12.25
C ALA A 32 1.12 -4.03 11.76
N SER A 33 2.46 -3.97 11.76
CA SER A 33 3.22 -2.84 11.21
C SER A 33 3.04 -2.68 9.70
N VAL A 34 2.70 -3.74 8.98
CA VAL A 34 2.40 -3.68 7.55
C VAL A 34 1.10 -2.89 7.34
N ASP A 35 0.04 -3.24 8.07
CA ASP A 35 -1.24 -2.54 7.98
C ASP A 35 -1.12 -1.08 8.42
N ALA A 36 -0.39 -0.80 9.50
CA ALA A 36 -0.12 0.57 9.95
C ALA A 36 0.56 1.41 8.86
N ARG A 37 1.58 0.85 8.19
CA ARG A 37 2.29 1.54 7.10
C ARG A 37 1.42 1.78 5.86
N MET A 38 0.55 0.81 5.52
CA MET A 38 -0.43 1.01 4.44
C MET A 38 -1.42 2.12 4.78
N HIS A 39 -1.87 2.18 6.03
CA HIS A 39 -2.78 3.20 6.51
C HIS A 39 -2.15 4.60 6.48
N GLU A 40 -0.92 4.75 7.00
CA GLU A 40 -0.16 6.00 6.94
C GLU A 40 0.01 6.50 5.51
N GLU A 41 0.31 5.61 4.56
CA GLU A 41 0.47 5.97 3.16
C GLU A 41 -0.82 6.46 2.52
N VAL A 42 -1.96 5.81 2.83
CA VAL A 42 -3.27 6.24 2.34
C VAL A 42 -3.59 7.64 2.84
N LEU A 43 -3.39 7.91 4.13
CA LEU A 43 -3.59 9.24 4.71
C LEU A 43 -2.67 10.27 4.07
N ARG A 44 -1.38 9.94 3.88
CA ARG A 44 -0.41 10.83 3.23
C ARG A 44 -0.87 11.25 1.84
N ARG A 45 -1.24 10.30 0.97
CA ARG A 45 -1.68 10.58 -0.41
C ARG A 45 -3.02 11.31 -0.45
N PHE A 46 -3.94 10.97 0.45
CA PHE A 46 -5.21 11.68 0.61
C PHE A 46 -4.98 13.16 0.92
N HIS A 47 -4.16 13.46 1.94
CA HIS A 47 -3.86 14.84 2.34
C HIS A 47 -3.06 15.60 1.26
N ALA A 48 -2.17 14.91 0.54
CA ALA A 48 -1.40 15.49 -0.56
C ALA A 48 -2.21 15.71 -1.84
N ARG A 49 -3.48 15.23 -1.91
CA ARG A 49 -4.29 15.18 -3.13
C ARG A 49 -3.56 14.49 -4.29
N SER A 50 -2.80 13.46 -3.97
CA SER A 50 -2.09 12.64 -4.96
C SER A 50 -2.89 11.37 -5.24
N SER A 51 -2.79 10.90 -6.48
CA SER A 51 -3.35 9.63 -6.90
C SER A 51 -2.70 8.48 -6.14
N TYR A 52 -3.45 7.39 -6.00
CA TYR A 52 -2.95 6.12 -5.47
C TYR A 52 -2.25 5.27 -6.55
N ASP A 53 -1.98 5.85 -7.72
CA ASP A 53 -1.25 5.19 -8.79
C ASP A 53 0.27 5.16 -8.53
N LEU A 54 0.99 4.47 -9.43
CA LEU A 54 2.44 4.31 -9.36
C LEU A 54 3.22 5.63 -9.57
N TYR A 55 2.57 6.63 -10.16
CA TYR A 55 3.23 7.85 -10.65
C TYR A 55 2.94 9.06 -9.76
N ASP A 56 2.26 8.86 -8.62
CA ASP A 56 1.83 9.92 -7.70
C ASP A 56 1.13 11.07 -8.44
N THR A 57 0.33 10.75 -9.46
CA THR A 57 -0.32 11.77 -10.31
C THR A 57 -1.12 12.74 -9.45
N THR A 58 -0.85 14.04 -9.56
CA THR A 58 -1.66 15.05 -8.86
C THR A 58 -3.11 14.95 -9.31
N LEU A 59 -4.04 14.78 -8.37
CA LEU A 59 -5.46 14.74 -8.69
C LEU A 59 -5.94 16.15 -9.03
N ALA A 60 -6.61 16.27 -10.18
CA ALA A 60 -7.27 17.51 -10.55
C ALA A 60 -8.34 17.89 -9.50
N GLY A 61 -8.47 19.20 -9.30
CA GLY A 61 -9.38 19.88 -8.36
C GLY A 61 -10.75 19.28 -8.25
#